data_AF-A0A0A9WGE1-F1
#
_entry.id   AF-A0A0A9WGE1-F1
#
_cell.length_a   1.000
_cell.length_b   1.000
_cell.length_c   1.000
_cell.angle_alpha   90.00
_cell.angle_beta   90.00
_cell.angle_gamma   90.00
#
_symmetry.space_group_name_H-M   'P 1'
#
loop_
_entity.id
_entity.type
_entity.pdbx_description
1 polymer ?
#
loop_
_entity_poly.entity_id
_entity_poly.type
_entity_poly.pdbx_seq_one_letter_code
_entity_poly.pdbx_strand_id
1 'polypeptide(L)'
;MQHLVILESEPWGLGLKEKLLPEMLSQAGYRSHAVGKWHLGFYRKEYTPTFRGFDSHFGYWQGFHDYYNHSVRATYEPYDGYDMRRGLEVDWSVMGKYSTDIFTQEAVKIVEDHDSSSPLLLYLAHLAPHTGNMRDPFQAPDDVVAKFSHIRDPERRTYAAMVSKLDESVGEVVAALRRKHMLENSVIVFMSDNGAPTHGIHSNRGSNFPCRGIKNSAWEGGNRVAAAVWSPLIKKPKRVANQMMHMVDWLPTFYSLAGFNSTDLNVDGVDMWEALSEDKPSPRKEILYNIDDVGNPYAAIRRGDWKYVSGSATGDRNNGWYGESGSDSRIGYHPEDVLMSKAGVAISAFVIKQQIQHKIRTESRANSVLDEEEEAPPRLLDSEEMLRLRRQAVVECGVSNATDTADCNPQESPCLFNIRQDPCEKVNLASLNKMILLNLEERVRRFRSTMLKARNVPSDVTADPGLWNNTWSCWQDEMESQNLLIFRDLPGTLAAFLYTTLAFLVIVILLVFYPKLIPSSSIEPKKSKIMSVFTLYSGQVAQGDKKPSS
;
A
#
# COMPACT_ATOMS: atom_id res chain seq x y z
N MET A 1 -12.81 8.99 -5.14
CA MET A 1 -12.53 7.81 -5.98
C MET A 1 -11.54 8.22 -7.05
N GLN A 2 -10.80 7.27 -7.63
CA GLN A 2 -9.83 7.51 -8.71
C GLN A 2 -10.20 6.70 -9.95
N HIS A 3 -9.90 7.25 -11.12
CA HIS A 3 -9.78 6.51 -12.38
C HIS A 3 -8.29 6.32 -12.66
N LEU A 4 -7.86 5.14 -13.10
CA LEU A 4 -6.44 4.85 -13.34
C LEU A 4 -5.58 5.09 -12.07
N VAL A 5 -4.27 5.21 -12.23
CA VAL A 5 -3.30 5.61 -11.21
C VAL A 5 -3.10 7.14 -11.24
N ILE A 6 -2.51 7.69 -10.18
CA ILE A 6 -2.07 9.10 -10.15
C ILE A 6 -0.85 9.23 -11.05
N LEU A 7 -0.92 10.09 -12.06
CA LEU A 7 0.19 10.31 -12.99
C LEU A 7 1.11 11.44 -12.51
N GLU A 8 2.32 11.48 -13.08
CA GLU A 8 3.46 12.16 -12.48
C GLU A 8 3.25 13.67 -12.29
N SER A 9 2.57 14.31 -13.24
CA SER A 9 2.29 15.75 -13.28
C SER A 9 0.88 16.12 -12.83
N GLU A 10 0.11 15.19 -12.28
CA GLU A 10 -1.29 15.45 -11.92
C GLU A 10 -1.40 16.08 -10.50
N PRO A 11 -2.06 17.25 -10.34
CA PRO A 11 -2.14 17.97 -9.07
C PRO A 11 -3.27 17.44 -8.17
N TRP A 12 -3.29 16.13 -7.93
CA TRP A 12 -4.22 15.51 -6.98
C TRP A 12 -3.58 14.33 -6.25
N GLY A 13 -4.31 13.78 -5.29
CA GLY A 13 -3.86 12.63 -4.51
C GLY A 13 -4.95 12.13 -3.58
N LEU A 14 -4.58 11.19 -2.71
CA LEU A 14 -5.51 10.64 -1.72
C LEU A 14 -6.06 11.76 -0.83
N GLY A 15 -7.39 11.80 -0.68
CA GLY A 15 -8.06 12.88 0.03
C GLY A 15 -7.50 13.11 1.43
N LEU A 16 -7.25 14.38 1.78
CA LEU A 16 -6.69 14.76 3.10
C LEU A 16 -7.66 14.52 4.28
N LYS A 17 -8.92 14.17 4.00
CA LYS A 17 -9.88 13.74 5.03
C LYS A 17 -9.73 12.27 5.41
N GLU A 18 -9.04 11.48 4.58
CA GLU A 18 -8.78 10.07 4.85
C GLU A 18 -7.64 9.96 5.86
N LYS A 19 -7.94 9.39 7.02
CA LYS A 19 -6.93 9.04 8.02
C LYS A 19 -6.22 7.76 7.60
N LEU A 20 -4.90 7.77 7.60
CA LEU A 20 -4.11 6.59 7.25
C LEU A 20 -3.74 5.75 8.46
N LEU A 21 -3.41 4.48 8.21
CA LEU A 21 -2.96 3.54 9.24
C LEU A 21 -1.86 4.11 10.17
N PRO A 22 -0.76 4.72 9.69
CA PRO A 22 0.25 5.28 10.60
C PRO A 22 -0.30 6.39 11.50
N GLU A 23 -1.21 7.25 11.01
CA GLU A 23 -1.87 8.27 11.83
C GLU A 23 -2.71 7.62 12.94
N MET A 24 -3.40 6.52 12.63
CA MET A 24 -4.19 5.78 13.61
C MET A 24 -3.30 5.08 14.64
N LEU A 25 -2.25 4.38 14.20
CA LEU A 25 -1.35 3.63 15.10
C LEU A 25 -0.47 4.52 15.98
N SER A 26 -0.23 5.77 15.58
CA SER A 26 0.47 6.75 16.43
C SER A 26 -0.21 6.93 17.80
N GLN A 27 -1.54 6.76 17.87
CA GLN A 27 -2.31 6.85 19.12
C GLN A 27 -2.01 5.67 20.07
N ALA A 28 -1.52 4.55 19.55
CA ALA A 28 -1.01 3.42 20.32
C ALA A 28 0.50 3.51 20.59
N GLY A 29 1.12 4.66 20.28
CA GLY A 29 2.56 4.90 20.49
C GLY A 29 3.47 4.30 19.42
N TYR A 30 2.92 3.86 18.27
CA TYR A 30 3.75 3.34 17.18
C TYR A 30 4.65 4.42 16.58
N ARG A 31 5.91 4.08 16.38
CA ARG A 31 6.81 4.81 15.48
C ARG A 31 6.66 4.27 14.07
N SER A 32 6.35 5.13 13.13
CA SER A 32 5.93 4.74 11.79
C SER A 32 6.93 5.20 10.74
N HIS A 33 7.52 4.28 10.00
CA HIS A 33 8.52 4.56 8.97
C HIS A 33 8.10 3.97 7.62
N ALA A 34 8.14 4.80 6.58
CA ALA A 34 7.92 4.39 5.20
C ALA A 34 9.26 4.30 4.44
N VAL A 35 9.47 3.24 3.69
CA VAL A 35 10.65 3.05 2.84
C VAL A 35 10.22 2.61 1.44
N GLY A 36 10.70 3.31 0.42
CA GLY A 36 10.41 3.06 -0.99
C GLY A 36 9.23 3.89 -1.52
N LYS A 37 8.38 3.25 -2.32
CA LYS A 37 7.30 3.87 -3.11
C LYS A 37 6.19 4.46 -2.25
N TRP A 38 5.70 5.65 -2.61
CA TRP A 38 4.51 6.27 -2.03
C TRP A 38 3.26 6.20 -2.92
N HIS A 39 3.26 6.92 -4.04
CA HIS A 39 2.23 6.87 -5.09
C HIS A 39 0.78 7.20 -4.63
N LEU A 40 0.62 8.08 -3.64
CA LEU A 40 -0.68 8.60 -3.19
C LEU A 40 -0.84 10.12 -3.39
N GLY A 41 -0.02 10.68 -4.29
CA GLY A 41 0.05 12.09 -4.63
C GLY A 41 1.16 12.82 -3.87
N PHE A 42 1.70 13.88 -4.47
CA PHE A 42 2.81 14.65 -3.89
C PHE A 42 2.90 16.10 -4.39
N TYR A 43 1.95 16.56 -5.20
CA TYR A 43 1.96 17.92 -5.77
C TYR A 43 2.03 19.03 -4.70
N ARG A 44 1.64 18.69 -3.46
CA ARG A 44 1.88 19.46 -2.24
C ARG A 44 2.38 18.58 -1.11
N LYS A 45 3.08 19.18 -0.14
CA LYS A 45 3.64 18.55 1.06
C LYS A 45 2.60 17.76 1.84
N GLU A 46 1.36 18.23 1.96
CA GLU A 46 0.30 17.54 2.71
C GLU A 46 -0.05 16.16 2.13
N TYR A 47 0.30 15.89 0.88
CA TYR A 47 0.08 14.60 0.24
C TYR A 47 1.25 13.63 0.44
N THR A 48 2.39 14.10 0.92
CA THR A 48 3.61 13.30 1.10
C THR A 48 3.56 12.45 2.38
N PRO A 49 4.32 11.35 2.48
CA PRO A 49 4.21 10.40 3.59
C PRO A 49 4.36 11.02 4.99
N THR A 50 5.31 11.96 5.16
CA THR A 50 5.59 12.59 6.47
C THR A 50 4.50 13.56 6.94
N PHE A 51 3.60 13.96 6.05
CA PHE A 51 2.39 14.73 6.38
C PHE A 51 1.14 13.85 6.46
N ARG A 52 1.31 12.54 6.27
CA ARG A 52 0.24 11.52 6.26
C ARG A 52 0.47 10.43 7.30
N GLY A 53 1.12 10.81 8.41
CA GLY A 53 1.27 10.01 9.63
C GLY A 53 2.59 9.29 9.81
N PHE A 54 3.45 9.20 8.79
CA PHE A 54 4.77 8.59 8.96
C PHE A 54 5.74 9.55 9.64
N ASP A 55 6.49 9.08 10.62
CA ASP A 55 7.56 9.84 11.28
C ASP A 55 8.74 10.09 10.33
N SER A 56 9.00 9.15 9.42
CA SER A 56 10.01 9.32 8.38
C SER A 56 9.64 8.61 7.09
N HIS A 57 10.21 9.11 5.99
CA HIS A 57 10.18 8.45 4.68
C HIS A 57 11.57 8.47 4.05
N PHE A 58 11.97 7.37 3.43
CA PHE A 58 13.12 7.33 2.53
C PHE A 58 12.71 6.57 1.26
N GLY A 59 12.75 7.23 0.11
CA GLY A 59 12.27 6.62 -1.13
C GLY A 59 11.84 7.66 -2.14
N TYR A 60 10.84 7.31 -2.92
CA TYR A 60 10.34 8.09 -4.06
C TYR A 60 8.82 8.23 -3.99
N TRP A 61 8.28 9.30 -4.56
CA TRP A 61 6.85 9.61 -4.46
C TRP A 61 6.02 9.09 -5.62
N GLN A 62 6.63 8.86 -6.77
CA GLN A 62 5.98 8.45 -8.02
C GLN A 62 5.60 6.97 -8.07
N GLY A 63 4.98 6.56 -9.19
CA GLY A 63 4.54 5.18 -9.42
C GLY A 63 5.66 4.16 -9.64
N PHE A 64 6.80 4.62 -10.15
CA PHE A 64 8.02 3.86 -10.44
C PHE A 64 9.17 4.85 -10.64
N HIS A 65 10.40 4.34 -10.74
CA HIS A 65 11.61 5.11 -11.07
C HIS A 65 12.70 4.16 -11.59
N ASP A 66 13.73 4.69 -12.23
CA ASP A 66 14.92 3.91 -12.60
C ASP A 66 15.62 3.32 -11.36
N TYR A 67 16.13 2.09 -11.45
CA TYR A 67 16.70 1.38 -10.30
C TYR A 67 18.04 1.94 -9.80
N TYR A 68 18.76 2.73 -10.60
CA TYR A 68 20.10 3.20 -10.24
C TYR A 68 20.17 4.71 -10.19
N ASN A 69 19.68 5.40 -11.22
CA ASN A 69 19.72 6.84 -11.29
C ASN A 69 18.49 7.52 -10.65
N HIS A 70 17.46 6.75 -10.29
CA HIS A 70 16.24 7.21 -9.61
C HIS A 70 15.45 8.31 -10.35
N SER A 71 15.63 8.42 -11.66
CA SER A 71 14.84 9.31 -12.51
C SER A 71 13.49 8.71 -12.88
N VAL A 72 12.54 9.59 -13.16
CA VAL A 72 11.19 9.25 -13.59
C VAL A 72 10.84 10.09 -14.81
N ARG A 73 10.56 9.39 -15.91
CA ARG A 73 9.98 9.96 -17.12
C ARG A 73 8.46 9.96 -17.00
N ALA A 74 7.84 11.13 -17.15
CA ALA A 74 6.38 11.23 -17.14
C ALA A 74 5.75 10.38 -18.24
N THR A 75 4.60 9.76 -17.93
CA THR A 75 3.97 8.77 -18.82
C THR A 75 3.44 9.39 -20.11
N TYR A 76 2.81 10.56 -20.03
CA TYR A 76 2.21 11.24 -21.20
C TYR A 76 2.85 12.58 -21.54
N GLU A 77 3.66 13.14 -20.63
CA GLU A 77 4.26 14.45 -20.80
C GLU A 77 5.75 14.37 -21.13
N PRO A 78 6.34 15.41 -21.74
CA PRO A 78 7.74 15.38 -22.11
C PRO A 78 8.69 15.67 -20.94
N TYR A 79 8.29 15.41 -19.69
CA TYR A 79 9.00 15.73 -18.46
C TYR A 79 9.84 14.57 -17.96
N ASP A 80 11.01 14.86 -17.40
CA ASP A 80 11.92 13.89 -16.78
C ASP A 80 12.61 14.55 -15.59
N GLY A 81 12.80 13.82 -14.51
CA GLY A 81 13.36 14.35 -13.29
C GLY A 81 13.70 13.28 -12.26
N TYR A 82 14.58 13.63 -11.33
CA TYR A 82 14.99 12.79 -10.21
C TYR A 82 13.89 12.71 -9.14
N ASP A 83 13.62 11.52 -8.62
CA ASP A 83 12.69 11.28 -7.50
C ASP A 83 13.30 10.32 -6.48
N MET A 84 14.13 10.85 -5.58
CA MET A 84 14.61 10.12 -4.41
C MET A 84 14.94 11.09 -3.28
N ARG A 85 14.51 10.76 -2.07
CA ARG A 85 14.52 11.72 -0.95
C ARG A 85 14.48 11.08 0.41
N ARG A 86 14.79 11.88 1.43
CA ARG A 86 14.60 11.60 2.85
C ARG A 86 13.66 12.64 3.44
N GLY A 87 12.43 12.24 3.75
CA GLY A 87 11.33 13.16 4.03
C GLY A 87 11.06 14.03 2.81
N LEU A 88 11.23 15.35 2.96
CA LEU A 88 11.08 16.31 1.86
C LEU A 88 12.38 16.60 1.12
N GLU A 89 13.54 16.21 1.66
CA GLU A 89 14.85 16.61 1.14
C GLU A 89 15.36 15.63 0.09
N VAL A 90 15.73 16.13 -1.09
CA VAL A 90 16.28 15.31 -2.18
C VAL A 90 17.61 14.69 -1.77
N ASP A 91 17.74 13.37 -1.92
CA ASP A 91 18.93 12.62 -1.51
C ASP A 91 19.72 12.18 -2.75
N TRP A 92 20.69 13.00 -3.16
CA TRP A 92 21.60 12.69 -4.28
C TRP A 92 22.68 11.66 -3.93
N SER A 93 22.89 11.38 -2.63
CA SER A 93 23.99 10.50 -2.18
C SER A 93 23.80 9.03 -2.55
N VAL A 94 22.61 8.67 -3.01
CA VAL A 94 22.23 7.31 -3.43
C VAL A 94 22.10 7.16 -4.94
N MET A 95 22.34 8.22 -5.71
CA MET A 95 22.43 8.13 -7.17
C MET A 95 23.50 7.12 -7.59
N GLY A 96 23.16 6.25 -8.55
CA GLY A 96 24.00 5.15 -9.01
C GLY A 96 23.95 3.89 -8.12
N LYS A 97 23.20 3.90 -7.02
CA LYS A 97 23.02 2.73 -6.14
C LYS A 97 21.68 2.06 -6.44
N TYR A 98 21.69 0.73 -6.43
CA TYR A 98 20.52 -0.08 -6.74
C TYR A 98 19.38 0.12 -5.72
N SER A 99 18.17 0.48 -6.18
CA SER A 99 17.01 0.85 -5.35
C SER A 99 16.66 -0.19 -4.29
N THR A 100 16.65 -1.48 -4.66
CA THR A 100 16.33 -2.54 -3.69
C THR A 100 17.34 -2.56 -2.55
N ASP A 101 18.64 -2.42 -2.84
CA ASP A 101 19.68 -2.47 -1.82
C ASP A 101 19.62 -1.27 -0.86
N ILE A 102 19.41 -0.06 -1.40
CA ILE A 102 19.31 1.14 -0.53
C ILE A 102 18.04 1.11 0.32
N PHE A 103 16.93 0.56 -0.18
CA PHE A 103 15.72 0.38 0.63
C PHE A 103 15.92 -0.70 1.71
N THR A 104 16.61 -1.80 1.39
CA THR A 104 16.98 -2.82 2.39
C THR A 104 17.86 -2.22 3.48
N GLN A 105 18.89 -1.47 3.11
CA GLN A 105 19.82 -0.85 4.05
C GLN A 105 19.10 0.12 5.00
N GLU A 106 18.22 0.97 4.47
CA GLU A 106 17.44 1.88 5.31
C GLU A 106 16.47 1.12 6.24
N ALA A 107 15.78 0.09 5.74
CA ALA A 107 14.88 -0.72 6.55
C ALA A 107 15.61 -1.43 7.70
N VAL A 108 16.78 -2.02 7.43
CA VAL A 108 17.64 -2.63 8.46
C VAL A 108 18.10 -1.59 9.47
N LYS A 109 18.56 -0.43 9.00
CA LYS A 109 18.98 0.67 9.87
C LYS A 109 17.85 1.12 10.79
N ILE A 110 16.63 1.32 10.27
CA ILE A 110 15.45 1.67 11.07
C ILE A 110 15.24 0.64 12.17
N VAL A 111 15.26 -0.66 11.87
CA VAL A 111 15.09 -1.72 12.86
C VAL A 111 16.20 -1.72 13.91
N GLU A 112 17.46 -1.55 13.49
CA GLU A 112 18.62 -1.58 14.40
C GLU A 112 18.67 -0.34 15.32
N ASP A 113 18.29 0.83 14.81
CA ASP A 113 18.24 2.09 15.55
C ASP A 113 16.95 2.24 16.39
N HIS A 114 15.92 1.42 16.14
CA HIS A 114 14.62 1.54 16.81
C HIS A 114 14.73 1.35 18.32
N ASP A 115 14.02 2.21 19.07
CA ASP A 115 13.81 2.04 20.50
C ASP A 115 12.70 1.03 20.75
N SER A 116 13.09 -0.17 21.16
CA SER A 116 12.20 -1.29 21.44
C SER A 116 11.22 -1.06 22.61
N SER A 117 11.32 0.07 23.32
CA SER A 117 10.28 0.50 24.28
C SER A 117 8.98 0.94 23.60
N SER A 118 9.04 1.31 22.31
CA SER A 118 7.90 1.71 21.49
C SER A 118 7.62 0.68 20.39
N PRO A 119 6.37 0.47 19.97
CA PRO A 119 6.06 -0.40 18.84
C PRO A 119 6.49 0.22 17.50
N LEU A 120 6.82 -0.62 16.52
CA LEU A 120 7.30 -0.21 15.19
C LEU A 120 6.27 -0.57 14.12
N LEU A 121 5.93 0.40 13.27
CA LEU A 121 5.32 0.18 11.97
C LEU A 121 6.35 0.46 10.89
N LEU A 122 6.78 -0.57 10.16
CA LEU A 122 7.65 -0.43 9.00
C LEU A 122 6.87 -0.76 7.71
N TYR A 123 6.60 0.26 6.90
CA TYR A 123 6.03 0.11 5.56
C TYR A 123 7.15 0.09 4.53
N LEU A 124 7.50 -1.10 4.04
CA LEU A 124 8.57 -1.30 3.06
C LEU A 124 7.98 -1.63 1.68
N ALA A 125 7.91 -0.62 0.82
CA ALA A 125 7.32 -0.69 -0.52
C ALA A 125 8.42 -0.64 -1.59
N HIS A 126 9.00 -1.80 -1.91
CA HIS A 126 10.04 -1.91 -2.93
C HIS A 126 9.53 -1.53 -4.33
N LEU A 127 10.45 -1.02 -5.17
CA LEU A 127 10.24 -0.97 -6.62
C LEU A 127 10.20 -2.37 -7.23
N ALA A 128 11.06 -3.29 -6.75
CA ALA A 128 11.12 -4.66 -7.27
C ALA A 128 9.80 -5.43 -7.11
N PRO A 129 9.30 -6.10 -8.17
CA PRO A 129 9.90 -6.31 -9.50
C PRO A 129 9.21 -5.50 -10.64
N HIS A 130 8.82 -4.25 -10.38
CA HIS A 130 8.27 -3.36 -11.41
C HIS A 130 9.34 -3.02 -12.47
N THR A 131 8.91 -2.61 -13.66
CA THR A 131 9.86 -2.08 -14.65
C THR A 131 10.44 -0.74 -14.19
N GLY A 132 11.74 -0.53 -14.38
CA GLY A 132 12.44 0.70 -13.98
C GLY A 132 12.24 1.88 -14.92
N ASN A 133 12.41 1.66 -16.22
CA ASN A 133 12.20 2.68 -17.25
C ASN A 133 11.85 2.05 -18.61
N MET A 134 11.63 2.87 -19.65
CA MET A 134 11.22 2.39 -20.98
C MET A 134 12.38 1.88 -21.86
N ARG A 135 13.63 2.26 -21.58
CA ARG A 135 14.82 1.88 -22.36
C ARG A 135 15.50 0.62 -21.84
N ASP A 136 15.54 0.49 -20.52
CA ASP A 136 16.12 -0.59 -19.75
C ASP A 136 15.14 -0.98 -18.63
N PRO A 137 14.07 -1.72 -18.96
CA PRO A 137 12.98 -2.00 -18.03
C PRO A 137 13.37 -2.95 -16.90
N PHE A 138 14.39 -3.79 -17.09
CA PHE A 138 14.80 -4.82 -16.14
C PHE A 138 16.23 -4.55 -15.69
N GLN A 139 16.37 -4.13 -14.44
CA GLN A 139 17.64 -3.69 -13.89
C GLN A 139 17.91 -4.46 -12.60
N ALA A 140 19.06 -5.12 -12.53
CA ALA A 140 19.56 -5.82 -11.35
C ALA A 140 21.08 -5.93 -11.41
N PRO A 141 21.78 -6.11 -10.28
CA PRO A 141 23.23 -6.28 -10.27
C PRO A 141 23.69 -7.47 -11.13
N ASP A 142 24.71 -7.25 -11.96
CA ASP A 142 25.19 -8.21 -12.96
C ASP A 142 25.60 -9.56 -12.35
N ASP A 143 26.22 -9.54 -11.17
CA ASP A 143 26.64 -10.75 -10.46
C ASP A 143 25.45 -11.62 -10.03
N VAL A 144 24.31 -10.99 -9.77
CA VAL A 144 23.06 -11.68 -9.43
C VAL A 144 22.38 -12.20 -10.69
N VAL A 145 22.35 -11.42 -11.78
CA VAL A 145 21.84 -11.86 -13.09
C VAL A 145 22.59 -13.11 -13.57
N ALA A 146 23.91 -13.16 -13.39
CA ALA A 146 24.75 -14.30 -13.77
C ALA A 146 24.37 -15.61 -13.06
N LYS A 147 23.83 -15.56 -11.83
CA LYS A 147 23.36 -16.74 -11.08
C LYS A 147 22.19 -17.46 -11.77
N PHE A 148 21.42 -16.73 -12.58
CA PHE A 148 20.26 -17.25 -13.30
C PHE A 148 20.57 -17.65 -14.76
N SER A 149 21.83 -17.96 -15.08
CA SER A 149 22.28 -18.32 -16.44
C SER A 149 21.52 -19.47 -17.11
N HIS A 150 20.87 -20.34 -16.32
CA HIS A 150 19.99 -21.41 -16.81
C HIS A 150 18.69 -20.89 -17.46
N ILE A 151 18.23 -19.69 -17.10
CA ILE A 151 17.09 -19.02 -17.75
C ILE A 151 17.58 -18.42 -19.07
N ARG A 152 17.05 -18.90 -20.20
CA ARG A 152 17.53 -18.51 -21.53
C ARG A 152 17.08 -17.10 -21.94
N ASP A 153 15.84 -16.74 -21.62
CA ASP A 153 15.31 -15.42 -21.92
C ASP A 153 16.01 -14.38 -21.03
N PRO A 154 16.72 -13.40 -21.61
CA PRO A 154 17.55 -12.47 -20.85
C PRO A 154 16.71 -11.57 -19.93
N GLU A 155 15.52 -11.18 -20.36
CA GLU A 155 14.63 -10.32 -19.55
C GLU A 155 14.06 -11.08 -18.35
N ARG A 156 13.63 -12.33 -18.54
CA ARG A 156 13.20 -13.23 -17.47
C ARG A 156 14.33 -13.56 -16.51
N ARG A 157 15.56 -13.69 -17.03
CA ARG A 157 16.77 -13.88 -16.22
C ARG A 157 17.01 -12.67 -15.32
N THR A 158 16.95 -11.46 -15.86
CA THR A 158 17.11 -10.24 -15.07
C THR A 158 15.96 -10.05 -14.09
N TYR A 159 14.72 -10.34 -14.50
CA TYR A 159 13.56 -10.33 -13.61
C TYR A 159 13.71 -11.31 -12.43
N ALA A 160 14.24 -12.52 -12.66
CA ALA A 160 14.54 -13.47 -11.59
C ALA A 160 15.58 -12.91 -10.61
N ALA A 161 16.60 -12.19 -11.10
CA ALA A 161 17.57 -11.50 -10.26
C ALA A 161 16.94 -10.37 -9.44
N MET A 162 16.01 -9.59 -10.00
CA MET A 162 15.26 -8.54 -9.28
C MET A 162 14.45 -9.14 -8.13
N VAL A 163 13.75 -10.24 -8.38
CA VAL A 163 12.96 -10.97 -7.36
C VAL A 163 13.89 -11.61 -6.31
N SER A 164 15.04 -12.14 -6.71
CA SER A 164 16.04 -12.68 -5.78
C SER A 164 16.61 -11.62 -4.84
N LYS A 165 16.82 -10.39 -5.33
CA LYS A 165 17.24 -9.26 -4.47
C LYS A 165 16.13 -8.81 -3.52
N LEU A 166 14.87 -8.89 -3.94
CA LEU A 166 13.73 -8.66 -3.05
C LEU A 166 13.65 -9.73 -1.95
N ASP A 167 13.85 -11.01 -2.27
CA ASP A 167 13.92 -12.08 -1.28
C ASP A 167 15.07 -11.89 -0.28
N GLU A 168 16.25 -11.48 -0.77
CA GLU A 168 17.38 -11.12 0.09
C GLU A 168 17.01 -9.96 1.04
N SER A 169 16.32 -8.93 0.53
CA SER A 169 15.84 -7.80 1.35
C SER A 169 14.96 -8.26 2.51
N VAL A 170 13.98 -9.11 2.22
CA VAL A 170 13.10 -9.70 3.25
C VAL A 170 13.94 -10.45 4.29
N GLY A 171 14.91 -11.25 3.84
CA GLY A 171 15.82 -11.97 4.73
C GLY A 171 16.65 -11.08 5.63
N GLU A 172 17.18 -9.96 5.11
CA GLU A 172 17.94 -8.99 5.90
C GLU A 172 17.10 -8.32 6.98
N VAL A 173 15.88 -7.90 6.65
CA VAL A 173 14.96 -7.27 7.62
C VAL A 173 14.55 -8.27 8.71
N VAL A 174 14.21 -9.50 8.35
CA VAL A 174 13.88 -10.56 9.33
C VAL A 174 15.09 -10.89 10.21
N ALA A 175 16.30 -10.92 9.65
CA ALA A 175 17.52 -11.13 10.41
C ALA A 175 17.81 -9.97 11.37
N ALA A 176 17.58 -8.72 10.95
CA ALA A 176 17.72 -7.53 11.81
C ALA A 176 16.72 -7.56 12.97
N LEU A 177 15.45 -7.84 12.72
CA LEU A 177 14.41 -7.98 13.77
C LEU A 177 14.81 -9.03 14.81
N ARG A 178 15.37 -10.17 14.37
CA ARG A 178 15.88 -11.21 15.27
C ARG A 178 17.06 -10.72 16.12
N ARG A 179 18.04 -10.06 15.49
CA ARG A 179 19.22 -9.51 16.20
C ARG A 179 18.80 -8.48 17.25
N LYS A 180 17.76 -7.70 16.98
CA LYS A 180 17.18 -6.69 17.88
C LYS A 180 16.18 -7.27 18.89
N HIS A 181 15.94 -8.59 18.89
CA HIS A 181 14.95 -9.27 19.74
C HIS A 181 13.52 -8.74 19.60
N MET A 182 13.18 -8.23 18.42
CA MET A 182 11.83 -7.75 18.08
C MET A 182 11.01 -8.81 17.35
N LEU A 183 11.66 -9.82 16.76
CA LEU A 183 11.02 -10.86 15.98
C LEU A 183 10.01 -11.68 16.82
N GLU A 184 10.31 -11.84 18.11
CA GLU A 184 9.47 -12.46 19.15
C GLU A 184 8.05 -11.88 19.22
N ASN A 185 7.86 -10.61 18.86
CA ASN A 185 6.57 -9.91 18.92
C ASN A 185 6.31 -9.12 17.63
N SER A 186 6.56 -9.74 16.49
CA SER A 186 6.35 -9.14 15.17
C SER A 186 5.25 -9.84 14.39
N VAL A 187 4.49 -9.07 13.61
CA VAL A 187 3.62 -9.57 12.54
C VAL A 187 4.19 -9.07 11.22
N ILE A 188 4.70 -9.98 10.40
CA ILE A 188 5.32 -9.68 9.11
C ILE A 188 4.35 -10.08 8.02
N VAL A 189 3.99 -9.13 7.17
CA VAL A 189 3.14 -9.35 6.00
C VAL A 189 3.96 -9.07 4.74
N PHE A 190 4.02 -10.06 3.87
CA PHE A 190 4.56 -9.94 2.51
C PHE A 190 3.41 -10.06 1.51
N MET A 191 3.30 -9.13 0.58
CA MET A 191 2.27 -9.16 -0.47
C MET A 191 2.65 -8.30 -1.67
N SER A 192 2.05 -8.59 -2.84
CA SER A 192 2.09 -7.72 -4.02
C SER A 192 0.95 -6.70 -3.99
N ASP A 193 1.11 -5.55 -4.64
CA ASP A 193 0.07 -4.52 -4.78
C ASP A 193 -0.97 -4.85 -5.88
N ASN A 194 -0.55 -5.54 -6.94
CA ASN A 194 -1.40 -6.04 -8.02
C ASN A 194 -0.79 -7.29 -8.69
N GLY A 195 -1.55 -7.90 -9.60
CA GLY A 195 -1.05 -8.95 -10.50
C GLY A 195 0.03 -8.46 -11.46
N ALA A 196 0.81 -9.38 -12.03
CA ALA A 196 1.91 -9.05 -12.93
C ALA A 196 1.40 -8.42 -14.25
N PRO A 197 2.00 -7.31 -14.73
CA PRO A 197 1.78 -6.82 -16.09
C PRO A 197 2.57 -7.67 -17.10
N THR A 198 2.14 -8.88 -17.43
CA THR A 198 2.95 -9.77 -18.30
C THR A 198 3.13 -9.25 -19.74
N HIS A 199 2.19 -8.42 -20.23
CA HIS A 199 2.22 -7.82 -21.57
C HIS A 199 1.77 -6.36 -21.52
N GLY A 200 2.08 -5.61 -22.58
CA GLY A 200 1.65 -4.22 -22.75
C GLY A 200 2.62 -3.19 -22.15
N ILE A 201 2.09 -2.04 -21.76
CA ILE A 201 2.88 -0.95 -21.18
C ILE A 201 3.38 -1.36 -19.80
N HIS A 202 4.65 -1.06 -19.50
CA HIS A 202 5.35 -1.53 -18.29
C HIS A 202 5.32 -3.06 -18.15
N SER A 203 5.33 -3.79 -19.27
CA SER A 203 5.31 -5.24 -19.20
C SER A 203 6.52 -5.75 -18.46
N ASN A 204 6.32 -6.53 -17.42
CA ASN A 204 7.39 -7.27 -16.78
C ASN A 204 7.35 -8.75 -17.17
N ARG A 205 8.36 -9.50 -16.73
CA ARG A 205 8.43 -10.95 -16.97
C ARG A 205 7.80 -11.74 -15.82
N GLY A 206 6.88 -11.15 -15.07
CA GLY A 206 6.07 -11.85 -14.06
C GLY A 206 5.00 -12.75 -14.68
N SER A 207 4.41 -13.63 -13.86
CA SER A 207 3.37 -14.57 -14.30
C SER A 207 2.20 -14.55 -13.32
N ASN A 208 0.98 -14.55 -13.87
CA ASN A 208 -0.26 -14.75 -13.12
C ASN A 208 -0.87 -16.12 -13.37
N PHE A 209 -0.19 -16.97 -14.15
CA PHE A 209 -0.68 -18.30 -14.46
C PHE A 209 -0.97 -19.07 -13.17
N PRO A 210 -2.12 -19.77 -13.06
CA PRO A 210 -3.10 -20.02 -14.12
C PRO A 210 -4.31 -19.07 -14.12
N CYS A 211 -4.26 -17.97 -13.37
CA CYS A 211 -5.37 -17.03 -13.27
C CYS A 211 -5.52 -16.22 -14.58
N ARG A 212 -6.77 -15.87 -14.92
CA ARG A 212 -7.08 -15.05 -16.10
C ARG A 212 -6.68 -13.60 -15.87
N GLY A 213 -6.25 -12.91 -16.91
CA GLY A 213 -5.90 -11.49 -16.92
C GLY A 213 -4.57 -11.11 -16.27
N ILE A 214 -4.26 -9.82 -16.35
CA ILE A 214 -3.02 -9.20 -15.83
C ILE A 214 -3.34 -7.88 -15.11
N LYS A 215 -2.32 -7.15 -14.65
CA LYS A 215 -2.46 -5.76 -14.15
C LYS A 215 -3.42 -4.95 -15.03
N ASN A 216 -4.21 -4.08 -14.40
CA ASN A 216 -5.24 -3.27 -15.06
C ASN A 216 -6.39 -4.12 -15.67
N SER A 217 -6.82 -5.17 -14.95
CA SER A 217 -8.01 -5.96 -15.31
C SER A 217 -8.76 -6.39 -14.05
N ALA A 218 -10.05 -6.72 -14.21
CA ALA A 218 -10.92 -7.22 -13.13
C ALA A 218 -10.80 -8.74 -12.87
N TRP A 219 -10.00 -9.44 -13.68
CA TRP A 219 -9.81 -10.88 -13.59
C TRP A 219 -8.96 -11.26 -12.36
N GLU A 220 -8.99 -12.53 -11.96
CA GLU A 220 -8.23 -13.02 -10.81
C GLU A 220 -6.73 -12.75 -10.98
N GLY A 221 -6.16 -12.91 -12.17
CA GLY A 221 -4.74 -12.64 -12.43
C GLY A 221 -4.34 -11.18 -12.29
N GLY A 222 -5.27 -10.23 -12.27
CA GLY A 222 -5.00 -8.82 -11.95
C GLY A 222 -5.03 -8.49 -10.45
N ASN A 223 -5.71 -9.31 -9.64
CA ASN A 223 -6.15 -8.94 -8.29
C ASN A 223 -5.82 -9.99 -7.20
N ARG A 224 -5.74 -11.27 -7.58
CA ARG A 224 -5.33 -12.38 -6.72
C ARG A 224 -3.82 -12.47 -6.76
N VAL A 225 -3.19 -12.01 -5.70
CA VAL A 225 -1.74 -11.85 -5.59
C VAL A 225 -1.11 -12.83 -4.61
N ALA A 226 0.21 -13.00 -4.72
CA ALA A 226 0.99 -13.70 -3.70
C ALA A 226 0.95 -12.91 -2.38
N ALA A 227 0.66 -13.61 -1.28
CA ALA A 227 0.72 -13.05 0.06
C ALA A 227 1.15 -14.12 1.08
N ALA A 228 1.88 -13.71 2.10
CA ALA A 228 2.30 -14.54 3.22
C ALA A 228 2.29 -13.72 4.52
N VAL A 229 1.92 -14.38 5.62
CA VAL A 229 1.97 -13.80 6.97
C VAL A 229 2.83 -14.68 7.83
N TRP A 230 3.79 -14.06 8.50
CA TRP A 230 4.64 -14.72 9.49
C TRP A 230 4.53 -13.99 10.83
N SER A 231 4.27 -14.75 11.90
CA SER A 231 4.31 -14.24 13.27
C SER A 231 4.39 -15.39 14.26
N PRO A 232 5.14 -15.27 15.37
CA PRO A 232 5.05 -16.21 16.48
C PRO A 232 3.72 -16.10 17.24
N LEU A 233 2.92 -15.06 16.99
CA LEU A 233 1.61 -14.83 17.61
C LEU A 233 0.46 -15.60 16.93
N ILE A 234 0.74 -16.28 15.82
CA ILE A 234 -0.22 -17.13 15.12
C ILE A 234 -0.34 -18.47 15.85
N LYS A 235 -1.53 -18.78 16.38
CA LYS A 235 -1.79 -20.01 17.14
C LYS A 235 -1.77 -21.28 16.28
N LYS A 236 -2.16 -21.18 15.01
CA LYS A 236 -2.12 -22.28 14.04
C LYS A 236 -1.21 -21.95 12.84
N PRO A 237 0.12 -22.03 13.04
CA PRO A 237 1.09 -21.67 12.01
C PRO A 237 1.23 -22.78 10.94
N LYS A 238 2.07 -22.52 9.92
CA LYS A 238 2.47 -23.48 8.87
C LYS A 238 1.30 -24.10 8.11
N ARG A 239 0.48 -23.25 7.49
CA ARG A 239 -0.67 -23.69 6.70
C ARG A 239 -0.88 -22.78 5.49
N VAL A 240 -1.65 -23.28 4.54
CA VAL A 240 -2.26 -22.47 3.48
C VAL A 240 -3.60 -21.95 3.99
N ALA A 241 -3.74 -20.62 4.07
CA ALA A 241 -4.98 -19.97 4.47
C ALA A 241 -5.86 -19.73 3.23
N ASN A 242 -7.05 -20.34 3.20
CA ASN A 242 -8.03 -20.22 2.10
C ASN A 242 -9.19 -19.26 2.43
N GLN A 243 -9.11 -18.59 3.58
CA GLN A 243 -10.04 -17.56 4.01
C GLN A 243 -10.09 -16.40 3.01
N MET A 244 -11.30 -15.95 2.64
CA MET A 244 -11.47 -14.75 1.80
C MET A 244 -10.91 -13.53 2.53
N MET A 245 -9.97 -12.83 1.90
CA MET A 245 -9.34 -11.63 2.44
C MET A 245 -9.09 -10.62 1.31
N HIS A 246 -9.10 -9.33 1.64
CA HIS A 246 -8.84 -8.23 0.72
C HIS A 246 -7.81 -7.26 1.32
N MET A 247 -7.12 -6.50 0.47
CA MET A 247 -6.08 -5.53 0.89
C MET A 247 -6.57 -4.55 1.96
N VAL A 248 -7.84 -4.13 1.86
CA VAL A 248 -8.47 -3.18 2.80
C VAL A 248 -8.68 -3.76 4.21
N ASP A 249 -8.55 -5.08 4.39
CA ASP A 249 -8.65 -5.73 5.71
C ASP A 249 -7.45 -5.48 6.61
N TRP A 250 -6.29 -5.11 6.03
CA TRP A 250 -5.08 -4.88 6.83
C TRP A 250 -5.24 -3.73 7.81
N LEU A 251 -5.95 -2.66 7.42
CA LEU A 251 -6.16 -1.50 8.30
C LEU A 251 -6.88 -1.89 9.60
N PRO A 252 -8.10 -2.46 9.59
CA PRO A 252 -8.78 -2.86 10.82
C PRO A 252 -8.07 -4.02 11.54
N THR A 253 -7.40 -4.92 10.81
CA THR A 253 -6.63 -6.02 11.42
C THR A 253 -5.45 -5.49 12.24
N PHE A 254 -4.67 -4.55 11.70
CA PHE A 254 -3.56 -3.93 12.43
C PHE A 254 -4.03 -2.98 13.53
N TYR A 255 -5.15 -2.28 13.31
CA TYR A 255 -5.78 -1.46 14.34
C TYR A 255 -6.21 -2.31 15.56
N SER A 256 -6.81 -3.48 15.32
CA SER A 256 -7.15 -4.47 16.35
C SER A 256 -5.92 -5.01 17.08
N LEU A 257 -4.88 -5.38 16.33
CA LEU A 257 -3.60 -5.84 16.88
C LEU A 257 -2.89 -4.78 17.75
N ALA A 258 -3.11 -3.49 17.48
CA ALA A 258 -2.60 -2.40 18.29
C ALA A 258 -3.40 -2.17 19.58
N GLY A 259 -4.41 -2.99 19.86
CA GLY A 259 -5.22 -2.96 21.08
C GLY A 259 -6.48 -2.09 20.98
N PHE A 260 -6.82 -1.59 19.78
CA PHE A 260 -8.05 -0.83 19.57
C PHE A 260 -9.21 -1.73 19.12
N ASN A 261 -10.44 -1.24 19.22
CA ASN A 261 -11.59 -1.96 18.73
C ASN A 261 -11.86 -1.64 17.25
N SER A 262 -11.71 -2.62 16.36
CA SER A 262 -11.93 -2.41 14.92
C SER A 262 -13.36 -1.98 14.56
N THR A 263 -14.35 -2.22 15.42
CA THR A 263 -15.74 -1.76 15.18
C THR A 263 -15.90 -0.24 15.26
N ASP A 264 -14.91 0.46 15.81
CA ASP A 264 -14.90 1.92 15.91
C ASP A 264 -14.58 2.58 14.55
N LEU A 265 -14.09 1.79 13.59
CA LEU A 265 -13.74 2.24 12.26
C LEU A 265 -14.95 2.18 11.31
N ASN A 266 -15.19 3.26 10.59
CA ASN A 266 -16.13 3.30 9.47
C ASN A 266 -15.37 3.07 8.15
N VAL A 267 -14.99 1.81 7.89
CA VAL A 267 -14.17 1.39 6.73
C VAL A 267 -14.73 0.14 6.06
N ASP A 268 -14.33 -0.12 4.81
CA ASP A 268 -14.75 -1.32 4.05
C ASP A 268 -14.01 -2.62 4.47
N GLY A 269 -12.94 -2.48 5.25
CA GLY A 269 -12.18 -3.59 5.81
C GLY A 269 -12.88 -4.28 6.98
N VAL A 270 -12.51 -5.53 7.22
CA VAL A 270 -12.89 -6.27 8.44
C VAL A 270 -11.63 -6.81 9.13
N ASP A 271 -11.69 -6.95 10.46
CA ASP A 271 -10.59 -7.57 11.22
C ASP A 271 -10.49 -9.06 10.87
N MET A 272 -9.32 -9.46 10.38
CA MET A 272 -9.01 -10.82 9.94
C MET A 272 -8.15 -11.60 10.94
N TRP A 273 -7.76 -11.00 12.08
CA TRP A 273 -6.75 -11.60 12.96
C TRP A 273 -7.16 -12.98 13.47
N GLU A 274 -8.40 -13.15 13.92
CA GLU A 274 -8.89 -14.46 14.37
C GLU A 274 -8.85 -15.53 13.26
N ALA A 275 -9.20 -15.14 12.03
CA ALA A 275 -9.14 -16.03 10.87
C ALA A 275 -7.68 -16.41 10.53
N LEU A 276 -6.75 -15.46 10.63
CA LEU A 276 -5.34 -15.66 10.35
C LEU A 276 -4.60 -16.45 11.44
N SER A 277 -4.87 -16.17 12.72
CA SER A 277 -4.18 -16.76 13.86
C SER A 277 -4.75 -18.13 14.26
N GLU A 278 -6.08 -18.27 14.29
CA GLU A 278 -6.75 -19.47 14.85
C GLU A 278 -7.34 -20.40 13.79
N ASP A 279 -7.14 -20.08 12.51
CA ASP A 279 -7.73 -20.77 11.36
C ASP A 279 -9.27 -20.82 11.40
N LYS A 280 -9.88 -19.75 11.92
CA LYS A 280 -11.33 -19.57 11.91
C LYS A 280 -11.83 -19.21 10.49
N PRO A 281 -13.13 -19.39 10.21
CA PRO A 281 -13.73 -18.92 8.96
C PRO A 281 -13.57 -17.41 8.77
N SER A 282 -13.42 -16.97 7.52
CA SER A 282 -13.35 -15.53 7.23
C SER A 282 -14.62 -14.79 7.68
N PRO A 283 -14.49 -13.66 8.39
CA PRO A 283 -15.62 -12.74 8.61
C PRO A 283 -16.05 -12.05 7.32
N ARG A 284 -15.14 -11.87 6.35
CA ARG A 284 -15.44 -11.28 5.04
C ARG A 284 -16.30 -12.22 4.20
N LYS A 285 -17.38 -11.68 3.64
CA LYS A 285 -18.32 -12.42 2.75
C LYS A 285 -18.36 -11.87 1.32
N GLU A 286 -17.80 -10.70 1.10
CA GLU A 286 -17.91 -9.95 -0.15
C GLU A 286 -16.62 -9.16 -0.42
N ILE A 287 -16.25 -9.05 -1.69
CA ILE A 287 -15.16 -8.22 -2.21
C ILE A 287 -15.72 -7.45 -3.39
N LEU A 288 -15.70 -6.12 -3.31
CA LEU A 288 -15.83 -5.27 -4.49
C LEU A 288 -14.41 -5.09 -5.05
N TYR A 289 -14.15 -5.59 -6.26
CA TYR A 289 -12.83 -5.41 -6.89
C TYR A 289 -12.67 -3.97 -7.33
N ASN A 290 -13.61 -3.50 -8.17
CA ASN A 290 -13.75 -2.08 -8.50
C ASN A 290 -15.09 -1.84 -9.22
N ILE A 291 -15.50 -0.58 -9.28
CA ILE A 291 -16.43 -0.05 -10.27
C ILE A 291 -15.77 1.20 -10.84
N ASP A 292 -15.53 1.22 -12.14
CA ASP A 292 -15.04 2.39 -12.84
C ASP A 292 -15.96 2.66 -14.01
N ASP A 293 -16.62 3.81 -13.99
CA ASP A 293 -17.54 4.23 -15.05
C ASP A 293 -16.87 5.26 -15.99
N VAL A 294 -15.56 5.51 -15.86
CA VAL A 294 -14.78 6.45 -16.68
C VAL A 294 -13.99 5.70 -17.75
N GLY A 295 -13.98 6.23 -18.98
CA GLY A 295 -13.28 5.62 -20.11
C GLY A 295 -13.99 4.37 -20.62
N ASN A 296 -13.44 3.19 -20.30
CA ASN A 296 -14.09 1.90 -20.57
C ASN A 296 -14.77 1.39 -19.29
N PRO A 297 -16.10 1.51 -19.16
CA PRO A 297 -16.78 1.16 -17.93
C PRO A 297 -16.62 -0.32 -17.60
N TYR A 298 -16.38 -0.63 -16.32
CA TYR A 298 -16.36 -2.01 -15.84
C TYR A 298 -16.74 -2.08 -14.35
N ALA A 299 -17.21 -3.26 -13.95
CA ALA A 299 -17.49 -3.58 -12.56
C ALA A 299 -17.16 -5.04 -12.27
N ALA A 300 -16.59 -5.30 -11.10
CA ALA A 300 -16.40 -6.66 -10.63
C ALA A 300 -16.62 -6.78 -9.13
N ILE A 301 -17.34 -7.82 -8.74
CA ILE A 301 -17.67 -8.12 -7.35
C ILE A 301 -17.64 -9.63 -7.14
N ARG A 302 -17.21 -10.06 -5.95
CA ARG A 302 -17.32 -11.44 -5.49
C ARG A 302 -18.11 -11.49 -4.20
N ARG A 303 -19.05 -12.43 -4.08
CA ARG A 303 -19.78 -12.72 -2.85
C ARG A 303 -19.80 -14.23 -2.62
N GLY A 304 -19.19 -14.67 -1.52
CA GLY A 304 -18.90 -16.08 -1.30
C GLY A 304 -18.05 -16.67 -2.44
N ASP A 305 -18.53 -17.74 -3.06
CA ASP A 305 -17.81 -18.42 -4.15
C ASP A 305 -18.08 -17.78 -5.52
N TRP A 306 -19.04 -16.86 -5.64
CA TRP A 306 -19.48 -16.32 -6.92
C TRP A 306 -18.86 -14.97 -7.24
N LYS A 307 -18.27 -14.85 -8.43
CA LYS A 307 -17.71 -13.61 -8.96
C LYS A 307 -18.48 -13.16 -10.21
N TYR A 308 -18.88 -11.91 -10.22
CA TYR A 308 -19.51 -11.20 -11.32
C TYR A 308 -18.50 -10.25 -11.95
N VAL A 309 -18.49 -10.19 -13.28
CA VAL A 309 -17.67 -9.25 -14.06
C VAL A 309 -18.52 -8.66 -15.20
N SER A 310 -18.54 -7.36 -15.36
CA SER A 310 -19.13 -6.68 -16.52
C SER A 310 -18.23 -5.55 -17.02
N GLY A 311 -18.28 -5.30 -18.32
CA GLY A 311 -17.38 -4.38 -19.00
C GLY A 311 -15.91 -4.83 -18.99
N SER A 312 -15.01 -3.93 -19.38
CA SER A 312 -13.57 -4.19 -19.32
C SER A 312 -12.79 -2.89 -19.18
N ALA A 313 -11.85 -2.83 -18.23
CA ALA A 313 -10.96 -1.68 -18.05
C ALA A 313 -10.10 -1.38 -19.31
N THR A 314 -9.82 -2.39 -20.13
CA THR A 314 -8.85 -2.28 -21.24
C THR A 314 -9.41 -2.71 -22.60
N GLY A 315 -10.74 -2.81 -22.73
CA GLY A 315 -11.40 -3.37 -23.91
C GLY A 315 -11.05 -4.84 -24.08
N ASP A 316 -10.58 -5.25 -25.27
CA ASP A 316 -10.21 -6.64 -25.56
C ASP A 316 -8.83 -7.05 -25.02
N ARG A 317 -8.04 -6.08 -24.55
CA ARG A 317 -6.72 -6.36 -23.97
C ARG A 317 -6.85 -6.98 -22.58
N ASN A 318 -5.80 -7.65 -22.13
CA ASN A 318 -5.64 -8.15 -20.76
C ASN A 318 -6.74 -9.12 -20.27
N ASN A 319 -7.52 -9.73 -21.18
CA ASN A 319 -8.60 -10.66 -20.85
C ASN A 319 -8.24 -12.15 -21.02
N GLY A 320 -7.04 -12.48 -21.53
CA GLY A 320 -6.58 -13.85 -21.73
C GLY A 320 -5.92 -14.47 -20.50
N TRP A 321 -5.22 -15.59 -20.69
CA TRP A 321 -4.34 -16.19 -19.68
C TRP A 321 -2.90 -15.95 -20.08
N TYR A 322 -2.12 -15.37 -19.18
CA TYR A 322 -0.79 -14.87 -19.49
C TYR A 322 0.26 -15.41 -18.51
N GLY A 323 1.50 -15.47 -19.00
CA GLY A 323 2.65 -15.89 -18.23
C GLY A 323 2.92 -17.39 -18.32
N GLU A 324 4.10 -17.76 -17.86
CA GLU A 324 4.56 -19.15 -17.83
C GLU A 324 3.99 -19.88 -16.63
N SER A 325 3.70 -21.18 -16.77
CA SER A 325 3.31 -22.04 -15.64
C SER A 325 4.42 -22.23 -14.60
N GLY A 326 5.68 -21.94 -14.97
CA GLY A 326 6.85 -22.20 -14.14
C GLY A 326 7.17 -23.70 -13.94
N SER A 327 6.44 -24.60 -14.62
CA SER A 327 6.59 -26.06 -14.50
C SER A 327 7.52 -26.60 -15.59
N ASP A 328 8.77 -26.16 -15.60
CA ASP A 328 9.80 -26.80 -16.42
C ASP A 328 10.46 -27.93 -15.62
N SER A 329 10.11 -29.18 -15.94
CA SER A 329 10.68 -30.37 -15.29
C SER A 329 12.21 -30.48 -15.37
N ARG A 330 12.86 -29.72 -16.28
CA ARG A 330 14.31 -29.66 -16.41
C ARG A 330 14.96 -28.78 -15.35
N ILE A 331 14.18 -27.89 -14.72
CA ILE A 331 14.64 -26.96 -13.68
C ILE A 331 14.03 -27.46 -12.35
N GLY A 332 14.85 -28.17 -11.58
CA GLY A 332 14.45 -28.67 -10.26
C GLY A 332 14.15 -27.54 -9.29
N TYR A 333 13.14 -27.73 -8.42
CA TYR A 333 12.94 -26.88 -7.25
C TYR A 333 13.65 -27.50 -6.06
N HIS A 334 14.60 -26.78 -5.47
CA HIS A 334 15.40 -27.24 -4.34
C HIS A 334 14.88 -26.58 -3.05
N PRO A 335 14.07 -27.29 -2.23
CA PRO A 335 13.54 -26.72 -0.98
C PRO A 335 14.63 -26.32 0.01
N GLU A 336 15.79 -26.97 -0.03
CA GLU A 336 16.95 -26.67 0.81
C GLU A 336 17.44 -25.24 0.61
N ASP A 337 17.45 -24.74 -0.62
CA ASP A 337 17.88 -23.35 -0.92
C ASP A 337 16.96 -22.33 -0.25
N VAL A 338 15.67 -22.64 -0.15
CA VAL A 338 14.68 -21.78 0.53
C VAL A 338 14.83 -21.88 2.05
N LEU A 339 15.02 -23.09 2.60
CA LEU A 339 15.28 -23.27 4.04
C LEU A 339 16.57 -22.57 4.49
N MET A 340 17.58 -22.56 3.63
CA MET A 340 18.89 -21.94 3.87
C MET A 340 18.98 -20.48 3.41
N SER A 341 17.89 -19.91 2.88
CA SER A 341 17.78 -18.47 2.63
C SER A 341 18.03 -17.67 3.92
N LYS A 342 18.39 -16.38 3.79
CA LYS A 342 18.61 -15.52 4.97
C LYS A 342 17.37 -15.46 5.88
N ALA A 343 16.17 -15.39 5.28
CA ALA A 343 14.91 -15.45 6.03
C ALA A 343 14.72 -16.80 6.72
N GLY A 344 14.94 -17.91 6.00
CA GLY A 344 14.82 -19.28 6.54
C GLY A 344 15.76 -19.53 7.71
N VAL A 345 17.01 -19.10 7.60
CA VAL A 345 18.02 -19.20 8.68
C VAL A 345 17.64 -18.34 9.87
N ALA A 346 17.20 -17.09 9.66
CA ALA A 346 16.78 -16.21 10.76
C ALA A 346 15.59 -16.79 11.54
N ILE A 347 14.55 -17.25 10.83
CA ILE A 347 13.37 -17.88 11.45
C ILE A 347 13.76 -19.17 12.17
N SER A 348 14.57 -20.03 11.55
CA SER A 348 15.01 -21.29 12.17
C SER A 348 15.83 -21.04 13.43
N ALA A 349 16.73 -20.06 13.41
CA ALA A 349 17.51 -19.70 14.60
C ALA A 349 16.63 -19.16 15.74
N PHE A 350 15.56 -18.42 15.41
CA PHE A 350 14.55 -18.01 16.39
C PHE A 350 13.82 -19.21 17.00
N VAL A 351 13.36 -20.15 16.18
CA VAL A 351 12.67 -21.38 16.64
C VAL A 351 13.59 -22.25 17.50
N ILE A 352 14.87 -22.41 17.12
CA ILE A 352 15.85 -23.17 17.91
C ILE A 352 16.06 -22.52 19.28
N LYS A 353 16.14 -21.19 19.36
CA LYS A 353 16.23 -20.47 20.64
C LYS A 353 15.02 -20.77 21.54
N GLN A 354 13.80 -20.78 20.98
CA GLN A 354 12.58 -21.15 21.70
C GLN A 354 12.63 -22.60 22.20
N GLN A 355 13.07 -23.54 21.37
CA GLN A 355 13.23 -24.96 21.75
C GLN A 355 14.22 -25.14 22.90
N ILE A 356 15.37 -24.46 22.85
CA ILE A 356 16.38 -24.50 23.93
C ILE A 356 15.81 -23.93 25.22
N GLN A 357 15.11 -22.79 25.16
CA GLN A 357 14.47 -22.18 26.33
C GLN A 357 13.39 -23.08 26.94
N HIS A 358 12.58 -23.73 26.11
CA HIS A 358 11.59 -24.71 26.57
C HIS A 358 12.29 -25.87 27.29
N LYS A 359 13.32 -26.47 26.68
CA LYS A 359 14.10 -27.56 27.29
C LYS A 359 14.67 -27.18 28.67
N ILE A 360 15.26 -26.00 28.81
CA ILE A 360 15.80 -25.51 30.09
C ILE A 360 14.68 -25.37 31.14
N ARG A 361 13.51 -24.85 30.77
CA ARG A 361 12.35 -24.73 31.66
C ARG A 361 11.86 -26.11 32.11
N THR A 362 11.70 -27.05 31.19
CA THR A 362 11.24 -28.42 31.49
C THR A 362 12.25 -29.16 32.36
N GLU A 363 13.56 -29.03 32.12
CA GLU A 363 14.60 -29.61 32.98
C GLU A 363 14.59 -28.99 34.40
N SER A 364 14.33 -27.68 34.50
CA SER A 364 14.17 -27.03 35.81
C SER A 364 12.89 -27.44 36.55
N ARG A 365 11.80 -27.69 35.80
CA ARG A 365 10.49 -28.13 36.31
C ARG A 365 10.44 -29.62 36.63
N ALA A 366 11.27 -30.46 36.03
CA ALA A 366 11.40 -31.86 36.44
C ALA A 366 11.82 -32.01 37.92
N ASN A 367 12.32 -30.94 38.55
CA ASN A 367 12.58 -30.84 39.98
C ASN A 367 11.44 -30.22 40.81
N SER A 368 10.30 -29.86 40.20
CA SER A 368 9.12 -29.25 40.86
C SER A 368 7.81 -29.92 40.42
N VAL A 369 7.12 -30.55 41.37
CA VAL A 369 5.87 -31.31 41.15
C VAL A 369 4.69 -30.36 40.92
N LEU A 370 4.43 -29.91 39.70
CA LEU A 370 3.15 -29.30 39.32
C LEU A 370 2.79 -29.63 37.85
N ASP A 371 1.60 -30.22 37.68
CA ASP A 371 0.98 -30.58 36.40
C ASP A 371 0.29 -29.35 35.78
N GLU A 372 0.92 -28.74 34.78
CA GLU A 372 0.25 -27.89 33.80
C GLU A 372 0.40 -28.56 32.43
N GLU A 373 -0.64 -28.51 31.58
CA GLU A 373 -0.59 -29.00 30.20
C GLU A 373 0.59 -28.33 29.46
N GLU A 374 1.62 -29.12 29.17
CA GLU A 374 2.86 -28.62 28.59
C GLU A 374 2.68 -28.40 27.08
N GLU A 375 2.70 -27.15 26.65
CA GLU A 375 2.61 -26.78 25.24
C GLU A 375 3.87 -27.26 24.50
N ALA A 376 3.69 -28.09 23.47
CA ALA A 376 4.80 -28.69 22.73
C ALA A 376 5.69 -27.61 22.10
N PRO A 377 7.03 -27.78 22.09
CA PRO A 377 7.92 -26.78 21.56
C PRO A 377 7.68 -26.59 20.05
N PRO A 378 7.88 -25.36 19.53
CA PRO A 378 7.68 -25.10 18.11
C PRO A 378 8.63 -25.96 17.27
N ARG A 379 8.11 -26.68 16.27
CA ARG A 379 8.93 -27.50 15.37
C ARG A 379 9.59 -26.62 14.29
N LEU A 380 10.74 -27.04 13.75
CA LEU A 380 11.29 -26.43 12.53
C LEU A 380 10.44 -26.78 11.29
N LEU A 381 10.61 -26.03 10.20
CA LEU A 381 10.07 -26.40 8.89
C LEU A 381 11.10 -27.31 8.19
N ASP A 382 10.65 -28.43 7.65
CA ASP A 382 11.49 -29.35 6.87
C ASP A 382 11.06 -29.37 5.39
N SER A 383 11.88 -29.98 4.52
CA SER A 383 11.65 -30.02 3.07
C SER A 383 10.33 -30.71 2.72
N GLU A 384 9.94 -31.76 3.44
CA GLU A 384 8.68 -32.48 3.20
C GLU A 384 7.47 -31.58 3.48
N GLU A 385 7.46 -30.93 4.63
CA GLU A 385 6.39 -30.02 5.03
C GLU A 385 6.32 -28.80 4.09
N MET A 386 7.46 -28.24 3.69
CA MET A 386 7.49 -27.16 2.70
C MET A 386 6.86 -27.62 1.38
N LEU A 387 7.27 -28.77 0.85
CA LEU A 387 6.73 -29.29 -0.41
C LEU A 387 5.23 -29.60 -0.29
N ARG A 388 4.77 -30.08 0.87
CA ARG A 388 3.34 -30.28 1.16
C ARG A 388 2.57 -28.96 1.11
N LEU A 389 3.07 -27.92 1.78
CA LEU A 389 2.46 -26.59 1.78
C LEU A 389 2.44 -25.97 0.38
N ARG A 390 3.53 -26.12 -0.38
CA ARG A 390 3.57 -25.65 -1.78
C ARG A 390 2.51 -26.34 -2.62
N ARG A 391 2.38 -27.66 -2.55
CA ARG A 391 1.31 -28.40 -3.27
C ARG A 391 -0.08 -27.91 -2.89
N GLN A 392 -0.33 -27.66 -1.60
CA GLN A 392 -1.62 -27.12 -1.14
C GLN A 392 -1.89 -25.68 -1.61
N ALA A 393 -0.85 -24.89 -1.83
CA ALA A 393 -0.96 -23.52 -2.32
C ALA A 393 -1.08 -23.42 -3.85
N VAL A 394 -0.79 -24.50 -4.59
CA VAL A 394 -0.95 -24.51 -6.05
C VAL A 394 -2.42 -24.28 -6.40
N VAL A 395 -2.66 -23.32 -7.28
CA VAL A 395 -3.98 -23.08 -7.85
C VAL A 395 -4.15 -24.03 -9.02
N GLU A 396 -5.12 -24.92 -8.93
CA GLU A 396 -5.51 -25.82 -10.02
C GLU A 396 -6.81 -25.33 -10.64
N CYS A 397 -6.85 -25.23 -11.96
CA CYS A 397 -8.11 -24.95 -12.67
C CYS A 397 -8.93 -26.24 -12.71
N GLY A 398 -10.10 -26.28 -12.06
CA GLY A 398 -10.98 -27.46 -12.02
C GLY A 398 -11.63 -27.85 -13.35
N VAL A 399 -11.14 -27.32 -14.49
CA VAL A 399 -11.74 -27.46 -15.82
C VAL A 399 -10.64 -27.96 -16.77
N SER A 400 -10.74 -29.24 -17.14
CA SER A 400 -9.70 -29.98 -17.87
C SER A 400 -9.89 -30.02 -19.39
N ASN A 401 -11.11 -29.82 -19.91
CA ASN A 401 -11.39 -29.93 -21.35
C ASN A 401 -11.76 -28.58 -21.99
N ALA A 402 -11.33 -28.39 -23.25
CA ALA A 402 -11.68 -27.22 -24.06
C ALA A 402 -13.18 -27.15 -24.40
N THR A 403 -13.92 -28.26 -24.32
CA THR A 403 -15.37 -28.29 -24.52
C THR A 403 -16.16 -27.73 -23.34
N ASP A 404 -15.54 -27.67 -22.16
CA ASP A 404 -16.19 -27.20 -20.94
C ASP A 404 -16.05 -25.68 -20.78
N THR A 405 -15.22 -25.04 -21.59
CA THR A 405 -15.04 -23.58 -21.56
C THR A 405 -16.22 -22.89 -22.22
N ALA A 406 -16.96 -22.09 -21.44
CA ALA A 406 -17.99 -21.20 -21.97
C ALA A 406 -17.39 -19.80 -22.12
N ASP A 407 -17.42 -19.27 -23.35
CA ASP A 407 -16.85 -17.96 -23.64
C ASP A 407 -17.55 -16.85 -22.84
N CYS A 408 -16.78 -15.86 -22.45
CA CYS A 408 -17.23 -14.70 -21.70
C CYS A 408 -16.68 -13.46 -22.37
N ASN A 409 -17.57 -12.69 -22.99
CA ASN A 409 -17.33 -11.32 -23.40
C ASN A 409 -18.07 -10.36 -22.44
N PRO A 410 -17.40 -9.83 -21.39
CA PRO A 410 -18.04 -8.99 -20.39
C PRO A 410 -18.50 -7.64 -20.95
N GLN A 411 -18.02 -7.24 -22.14
CA GLN A 411 -18.45 -6.01 -22.83
C GLN A 411 -19.84 -6.15 -23.47
N GLU A 412 -20.24 -7.37 -23.84
CA GLU A 412 -21.57 -7.65 -24.41
C GLU A 412 -22.59 -8.01 -23.33
N SER A 413 -22.20 -8.86 -22.38
CA SER A 413 -23.07 -9.26 -21.28
C SER A 413 -22.26 -9.64 -20.04
N PRO A 414 -22.80 -9.44 -18.82
CA PRO A 414 -22.06 -9.80 -17.62
C PRO A 414 -21.76 -11.29 -17.51
N CYS A 415 -20.57 -11.60 -16.99
CA CYS A 415 -20.12 -12.95 -16.74
C CYS A 415 -20.21 -13.33 -15.26
N LEU A 416 -20.34 -14.63 -15.01
CA LEU A 416 -20.44 -15.18 -13.67
C LEU A 416 -19.56 -16.43 -13.54
N PHE A 417 -18.73 -16.48 -12.51
CA PHE A 417 -17.83 -17.59 -12.23
C PHE A 417 -18.00 -18.09 -10.80
N ASN A 418 -17.80 -19.39 -10.58
CA ASN A 418 -17.63 -19.96 -9.25
C ASN A 418 -16.13 -20.11 -8.96
N ILE A 419 -15.54 -19.16 -8.25
CA ILE A 419 -14.08 -19.05 -8.04
C ILE A 419 -13.50 -20.20 -7.21
N ARG A 420 -14.34 -20.86 -6.40
CA ARG A 420 -13.89 -22.03 -5.63
C ARG A 420 -13.66 -23.25 -6.54
N GLN A 421 -14.50 -23.44 -7.55
CA GLN A 421 -14.42 -24.56 -8.48
C GLN A 421 -13.59 -24.23 -9.73
N ASP A 422 -13.69 -22.99 -10.20
CA ASP A 422 -13.00 -22.45 -11.37
C ASP A 422 -12.26 -21.16 -10.99
N PRO A 423 -11.12 -21.26 -10.28
CA PRO A 423 -10.31 -20.11 -9.91
C PRO A 423 -9.66 -19.42 -11.12
N CYS A 424 -9.76 -20.04 -12.31
CA CYS A 424 -9.14 -19.57 -13.53
C CYS A 424 -10.13 -18.85 -14.46
N GLU A 425 -11.41 -18.75 -14.09
CA GLU A 425 -12.44 -18.01 -14.83
C GLU A 425 -12.61 -18.48 -16.29
N LYS A 426 -12.59 -19.81 -16.47
CA LYS A 426 -12.72 -20.50 -17.76
C LYS A 426 -14.16 -20.78 -18.17
N VAL A 427 -15.09 -20.89 -17.22
CA VAL A 427 -16.47 -21.32 -17.48
C VAL A 427 -17.45 -20.26 -17.04
N ASN A 428 -18.01 -19.55 -18.01
CA ASN A 428 -19.09 -18.60 -17.76
C ASN A 428 -20.41 -19.30 -17.39
N LEU A 429 -20.90 -19.06 -16.18
CA LEU A 429 -22.11 -19.67 -15.61
C LEU A 429 -23.32 -18.73 -15.60
N ALA A 430 -23.22 -17.56 -16.23
CA ALA A 430 -24.24 -16.50 -16.19
C ALA A 430 -25.61 -16.97 -16.70
N SER A 431 -25.63 -17.72 -17.82
CA SER A 431 -26.88 -18.22 -18.44
C SER A 431 -27.60 -19.28 -17.58
N LEU A 432 -26.82 -20.10 -16.85
CA LEU A 432 -27.32 -21.17 -15.98
C LEU A 432 -27.77 -20.66 -14.61
N ASN A 433 -27.15 -19.58 -14.10
CA ASN A 433 -27.36 -19.09 -12.73
C ASN A 433 -27.88 -17.65 -12.69
N LYS A 434 -28.93 -17.36 -13.48
CA LYS A 434 -29.50 -16.01 -13.65
C LYS A 434 -29.86 -15.31 -12.33
N MET A 435 -30.40 -16.05 -11.35
CA MET A 435 -30.76 -15.46 -10.05
C MET A 435 -29.55 -14.97 -9.27
N ILE A 436 -28.42 -15.68 -9.34
CA ILE A 436 -27.17 -15.28 -8.69
C ILE A 436 -26.59 -14.06 -9.40
N LEU A 437 -26.57 -14.10 -10.75
CA LEU A 437 -26.13 -12.98 -11.57
C LEU A 437 -26.89 -11.68 -11.24
N LEU A 438 -28.22 -11.74 -11.23
CA LEU A 438 -29.07 -10.58 -10.91
C LEU A 438 -28.87 -10.07 -9.48
N ASN A 439 -28.63 -10.97 -8.51
CA ASN A 439 -28.34 -10.57 -7.14
C ASN A 439 -27.02 -9.79 -7.02
N LEU A 440 -25.97 -10.25 -7.70
CA LEU A 440 -24.67 -9.55 -7.73
C LEU A 440 -24.76 -8.24 -8.50
N GLU A 441 -25.49 -8.22 -9.61
CA GLU A 441 -25.70 -7.00 -10.38
C GLU A 441 -26.44 -5.93 -9.56
N GLU A 442 -27.49 -6.31 -8.83
CA GLU A 442 -28.18 -5.42 -7.90
C GLU A 442 -27.25 -4.92 -6.79
N ARG A 443 -26.33 -5.77 -6.32
CA ARG A 443 -25.33 -5.38 -5.34
C ARG A 443 -24.35 -4.35 -5.89
N VAL A 444 -23.89 -4.50 -7.13
CA VAL A 444 -23.08 -3.50 -7.86
C VAL A 444 -23.84 -2.18 -7.98
N ARG A 445 -25.14 -2.19 -8.33
CA ARG A 445 -25.96 -0.97 -8.40
C ARG A 445 -26.02 -0.23 -7.07
N ARG A 446 -26.12 -0.96 -5.94
CA ARG A 446 -26.10 -0.36 -4.60
C ARG A 446 -24.78 0.33 -4.29
N PHE A 447 -23.65 -0.31 -4.58
CA PHE A 447 -22.33 0.36 -4.42
C PHE A 447 -22.23 1.59 -5.32
N ARG A 448 -22.66 1.48 -6.58
CA ARG A 448 -22.67 2.61 -7.52
C ARG A 448 -23.48 3.80 -7.00
N SER A 449 -24.58 3.56 -6.28
CA SER A 449 -25.42 4.65 -5.73
C SER A 449 -24.74 5.49 -4.65
N THR A 450 -23.69 4.96 -4.00
CA THR A 450 -22.95 5.64 -2.92
C THR A 450 -21.54 6.05 -3.35
N MET A 451 -21.13 5.76 -4.59
CA MET A 451 -19.80 6.09 -5.09
C MET A 451 -19.60 7.60 -5.19
N LEU A 452 -18.43 8.05 -4.75
CA LEU A 452 -17.97 9.41 -5.02
C LEU A 452 -17.44 9.50 -6.47
N LYS A 453 -17.53 10.69 -7.08
CA LYS A 453 -16.92 10.92 -8.40
C LYS A 453 -15.40 10.75 -8.35
N ALA A 454 -14.83 10.40 -9.52
CA ALA A 454 -13.39 10.39 -9.72
C ALA A 454 -12.82 11.80 -9.47
N ARG A 455 -11.68 11.88 -8.77
CA ARG A 455 -11.02 13.13 -8.39
C ARG A 455 -9.88 13.53 -9.31
N ASN A 456 -9.64 12.75 -10.36
CA ASN A 456 -8.57 13.00 -11.33
C ASN A 456 -8.63 14.43 -11.85
N VAL A 457 -7.44 15.04 -11.94
CA VAL A 457 -7.22 16.35 -12.52
C VAL A 457 -6.18 16.18 -13.62
N PRO A 458 -6.33 16.84 -14.79
CA PRO A 458 -5.33 16.78 -15.85
C PRO A 458 -3.94 17.20 -15.38
N SER A 459 -2.91 16.77 -16.11
CA SER A 459 -1.52 17.21 -15.94
C SER A 459 -1.40 18.73 -15.81
N ASP A 460 -0.59 19.17 -14.86
CA ASP A 460 -0.19 20.55 -14.64
C ASP A 460 1.17 20.79 -15.29
N VAL A 461 1.25 21.72 -16.25
CA VAL A 461 2.50 22.04 -16.95
C VAL A 461 3.56 22.64 -16.03
N THR A 462 3.14 23.20 -14.90
CA THR A 462 4.07 23.74 -13.89
C THR A 462 4.71 22.62 -13.06
N ALA A 463 4.29 21.37 -13.21
CA ALA A 463 4.93 20.21 -12.60
C ALA A 463 6.25 19.80 -13.29
N ASP A 464 6.61 20.43 -14.42
CA ASP A 464 7.84 20.12 -15.16
C ASP A 464 9.08 20.20 -14.22
N PRO A 465 9.78 19.09 -13.96
CA PRO A 465 10.98 19.07 -13.14
C PRO A 465 12.07 20.04 -13.63
N GLY A 466 12.08 20.42 -14.91
CA GLY A 466 12.98 21.43 -15.44
C GLY A 466 12.85 22.81 -14.77
N LEU A 467 11.70 23.08 -14.14
CA LEU A 467 11.45 24.28 -13.32
C LEU A 467 11.94 24.13 -11.87
N TRP A 468 12.17 22.89 -11.41
CA TRP A 468 12.41 22.50 -10.02
C TRP A 468 13.72 21.73 -9.87
N ASN A 469 14.81 22.30 -10.41
CA ASN A 469 16.15 21.73 -10.33
C ASN A 469 16.27 20.28 -10.87
N ASN A 470 15.49 19.95 -11.91
CA ASN A 470 15.36 18.60 -12.48
C ASN A 470 14.92 17.54 -11.46
N THR A 471 14.10 17.92 -10.50
CA THR A 471 13.53 17.01 -9.49
C THR A 471 12.01 17.05 -9.51
N TRP A 472 11.38 15.91 -9.23
CA TRP A 472 9.94 15.89 -8.97
C TRP A 472 9.70 16.50 -7.58
N SER A 473 9.16 17.70 -7.49
CA SER A 473 8.99 18.42 -6.22
C SER A 473 7.52 18.61 -5.84
N CYS A 474 7.26 19.13 -4.64
CA CYS A 474 5.93 19.63 -4.28
C CYS A 474 5.70 21.00 -4.97
N TRP A 475 5.59 21.00 -6.30
CA TRP A 475 5.74 22.21 -7.12
C TRP A 475 4.78 23.34 -6.74
N GLN A 476 3.56 23.03 -6.28
CA GLN A 476 2.62 24.08 -5.88
C GLN A 476 3.07 24.83 -4.62
N ASP A 477 3.73 24.16 -3.68
CA ASP A 477 4.28 24.82 -2.49
C ASP A 477 5.52 25.65 -2.83
N GLU A 478 6.35 25.17 -3.77
CA GLU A 478 7.51 25.89 -4.27
C GLU A 478 7.09 27.16 -5.02
N MET A 479 6.08 27.07 -5.88
CA MET A 479 5.48 28.22 -6.57
C MET A 479 4.94 29.27 -5.58
N GLU A 480 4.17 28.84 -4.58
CA GLU A 480 3.65 29.75 -3.55
C GLU A 480 4.78 30.44 -2.78
N SER A 481 5.83 29.70 -2.44
CA SER A 481 7.02 30.23 -1.76
C SER A 481 7.76 31.26 -2.62
N GLN A 482 7.96 30.99 -3.91
CA GLN A 482 8.60 31.92 -4.84
C GLN A 482 7.77 33.20 -5.03
N ASN A 483 6.45 33.08 -5.17
CA ASN A 483 5.56 34.23 -5.26
C ASN A 483 5.67 35.13 -4.01
N LEU A 484 5.71 34.53 -2.82
CA LEU A 484 5.89 35.29 -1.56
C LEU A 484 7.24 36.01 -1.50
N LEU A 485 8.32 35.41 -2.03
CA LEU A 485 9.63 36.06 -2.12
C LEU A 485 9.58 37.27 -3.08
N ILE A 486 8.95 37.13 -4.24
CA ILE A 486 8.76 38.24 -5.19
C ILE A 486 8.00 39.40 -4.53
N PHE A 487 6.94 39.12 -3.76
CA PHE A 487 6.20 40.15 -3.03
C PHE A 487 7.02 40.83 -1.93
N ARG A 488 7.95 40.11 -1.30
CA ARG A 488 8.85 40.65 -0.27
C ARG A 488 9.97 41.52 -0.84
N ASP A 489 10.43 41.22 -2.05
CA ASP A 489 11.53 41.94 -2.72
C ASP A 489 11.05 43.13 -3.57
N LEU A 490 9.74 43.44 -3.57
CA LEU A 490 9.24 44.69 -4.14
C LEU A 490 9.80 45.90 -3.37
N PRO A 491 10.36 46.92 -4.06
CA PRO A 491 10.86 48.14 -3.43
C PRO A 491 9.79 48.72 -2.50
N GLY A 492 10.16 49.17 -1.30
CA GLY A 492 9.20 49.61 -0.27
C GLY A 492 8.19 50.67 -0.74
N THR A 493 8.51 51.42 -1.79
CA THR A 493 7.61 52.38 -2.45
C THR A 493 6.48 51.71 -3.24
N LEU A 494 6.73 50.59 -3.92
CA LEU A 494 5.75 49.82 -4.69
C LEU A 494 4.84 48.97 -3.78
N ALA A 495 5.40 48.36 -2.73
CA ALA A 495 4.60 47.67 -1.72
C ALA A 495 3.66 48.65 -1.00
N ALA A 496 4.16 49.83 -0.61
CA ALA A 496 3.32 50.89 -0.03
C ALA A 496 2.24 51.39 -1.01
N PHE A 497 2.55 51.47 -2.31
CA PHE A 497 1.58 51.86 -3.34
C PHE A 497 0.49 50.79 -3.54
N LEU A 498 0.84 49.50 -3.52
CA LEU A 498 -0.12 48.40 -3.60
C LEU A 498 -1.00 48.32 -2.35
N TYR A 499 -0.44 48.49 -1.14
CA TYR A 499 -1.24 48.52 0.10
C TYR A 499 -2.16 49.74 0.17
N THR A 500 -1.70 50.92 -0.26
CA THR A 500 -2.54 52.14 -0.28
C THR A 500 -3.62 52.08 -1.34
N THR A 501 -3.34 51.52 -2.52
CA THR A 501 -4.35 51.31 -3.57
C THR A 501 -5.39 50.27 -3.17
N LEU A 502 -4.98 49.16 -2.52
CA LEU A 502 -5.94 48.15 -2.02
C LEU A 502 -6.81 48.70 -0.89
N ALA A 503 -6.21 49.42 0.07
CA ALA A 503 -6.95 50.08 1.15
C ALA A 503 -7.91 51.15 0.61
N PHE A 504 -7.48 51.93 -0.39
CA PHE A 504 -8.33 52.89 -1.07
C PHE A 504 -9.48 52.21 -1.81
N LEU A 505 -9.22 51.07 -2.47
CA LEU A 505 -10.27 50.30 -3.16
C LEU A 505 -11.31 49.75 -2.17
N VAL A 506 -10.86 49.24 -1.01
CA VAL A 506 -11.75 48.76 0.06
C VAL A 506 -12.56 49.92 0.66
N ILE A 507 -11.94 51.07 0.89
CA ILE A 507 -12.63 52.27 1.36
C ILE A 507 -13.65 52.78 0.32
N VAL A 508 -13.31 52.77 -0.97
CA VAL A 508 -14.23 53.11 -2.05
C VAL A 508 -15.38 52.11 -2.13
N ILE A 509 -15.13 50.81 -1.99
CA ILE A 509 -16.17 49.80 -1.96
C ILE A 509 -17.10 50.01 -0.76
N LEU A 510 -16.56 50.26 0.44
CA LEU A 510 -17.36 50.57 1.62
C LEU A 510 -18.14 51.89 1.45
N LEU A 511 -17.55 52.95 0.90
CA LEU A 511 -18.27 54.22 0.72
C LEU A 511 -19.32 54.18 -0.39
N VAL A 512 -19.10 53.40 -1.45
CA VAL A 512 -20.01 53.32 -2.61
C VAL A 512 -21.14 52.30 -2.39
N PHE A 513 -20.87 51.18 -1.71
CA PHE A 513 -21.83 50.09 -1.57
C PHE A 513 -22.49 50.01 -0.19
N TYR A 514 -21.92 50.58 0.87
CA TYR A 514 -22.50 50.51 2.23
C TYR A 514 -23.74 51.40 2.46
N PRO A 515 -23.95 52.55 1.78
CA PRO A 515 -25.21 53.31 1.91
C PRO A 515 -26.41 52.65 1.20
N LYS A 516 -26.21 51.59 0.40
CA LYS A 516 -27.29 50.92 -0.36
C LYS A 516 -27.86 49.66 0.30
N LEU A 517 -27.45 49.34 1.53
CA LEU A 517 -27.85 48.11 2.24
C LEU A 517 -28.67 48.34 3.52
N ILE A 518 -29.33 49.50 3.68
CA ILE A 518 -30.31 49.71 4.76
C ILE A 518 -31.71 49.87 4.14
N PRO A 519 -32.56 48.83 4.14
CA PRO A 519 -33.99 48.96 3.90
C PRO A 519 -34.68 49.50 5.16
N SER A 520 -35.47 50.55 5.00
CA SER A 520 -36.39 51.03 6.03
C SER A 520 -37.66 50.16 6.06
N SER A 521 -37.81 49.25 7.01
CA SER A 521 -39.14 48.81 7.49
C SER A 521 -39.12 47.88 8.72
N SER A 522 -39.89 48.31 9.73
CA SER A 522 -40.66 47.54 10.73
C SER A 522 -39.95 46.52 11.63
N ILE A 523 -39.70 46.94 12.87
CA ILE A 523 -39.38 46.11 14.04
C ILE A 523 -40.70 45.75 14.76
N GLU A 524 -41.02 44.45 14.84
CA GLU A 524 -41.85 43.89 15.92
C GLU A 524 -41.04 42.80 16.67
N PRO A 525 -41.10 42.72 18.01
CA PRO A 525 -40.17 41.90 18.77
C PRO A 525 -40.76 40.51 19.11
N LYS A 526 -40.09 39.43 18.70
CA LYS A 526 -40.25 38.12 19.36
C LYS A 526 -38.92 37.47 19.72
N LYS A 527 -38.70 37.51 21.05
CA LYS A 527 -37.79 36.78 21.93
C LYS A 527 -37.10 35.53 21.34
N SER A 528 -35.78 35.60 21.20
CA SER A 528 -34.90 34.43 21.29
C SER A 528 -34.04 34.53 22.55
N LYS A 529 -34.05 33.47 23.36
CA LYS A 529 -33.26 33.31 24.59
C LYS A 529 -31.77 33.26 24.23
N ILE A 530 -31.01 34.22 24.75
CA ILE A 530 -29.55 34.19 24.80
C ILE A 530 -29.17 33.53 26.13
N MET A 531 -28.33 32.50 26.06
CA MET A 531 -27.66 31.91 27.21
C MET A 531 -26.18 32.23 27.05
N SER A 532 -25.72 33.25 27.77
CA SER A 532 -24.30 33.61 27.90
C SER A 532 -23.65 32.74 28.97
N VAL A 533 -22.42 32.27 28.72
CA VAL A 533 -21.48 31.86 29.76
C VAL A 533 -20.26 32.77 29.64
N PHE A 534 -19.95 33.47 30.74
CA PHE A 534 -18.81 34.37 30.87
C PHE A 534 -17.51 33.60 31.22
N THR A 535 -16.43 34.12 30.64
CA THR A 535 -14.99 34.13 30.98
C THR A 535 -14.51 33.62 32.34
N LEU A 536 -13.26 33.09 32.36
CA LEU A 536 -12.08 33.76 32.95
C LEU A 536 -10.79 32.96 32.70
N TYR A 537 -9.76 33.60 32.15
CA TYR A 537 -8.38 33.46 32.62
C TYR A 537 -7.59 34.71 32.23
N SER A 538 -7.29 35.54 33.23
CA SER A 538 -6.37 36.67 33.13
C SER A 538 -4.97 36.21 33.54
N GLY A 539 -3.96 36.52 32.73
CA GLY A 539 -2.58 36.52 33.18
C GLY A 539 -2.18 37.89 33.72
N GLN A 540 -1.27 37.92 34.70
CA GLN A 540 -0.11 38.83 34.68
C GLN A 540 0.92 38.50 35.76
N VAL A 541 2.15 38.92 35.44
CA VAL A 541 3.46 38.71 36.06
C VAL A 541 3.76 39.76 37.14
N ALA A 542 4.50 39.41 38.20
CA ALA A 542 5.47 40.30 38.87
C ALA A 542 6.43 39.54 39.82
N GLN A 543 7.70 39.96 39.82
CA GLN A 543 8.86 39.50 40.59
C GLN A 543 8.82 39.82 42.10
N GLY A 544 9.62 39.10 42.90
CA GLY A 544 10.34 39.70 44.05
C GLY A 544 10.48 38.86 45.33
N ASP A 545 11.67 38.25 45.49
CA ASP A 545 12.38 37.75 46.69
C ASP A 545 11.80 37.88 48.13
N LYS A 546 11.83 36.78 48.91
CA LYS A 546 12.72 36.55 50.10
C LYS A 546 12.25 35.36 50.98
N LYS A 547 13.23 34.52 51.37
CA LYS A 547 13.26 33.46 52.43
C LYS A 547 13.00 34.02 53.88
N PRO A 548 13.05 33.20 54.98
CA PRO A 548 12.66 31.79 55.26
C PRO A 548 11.94 31.60 56.63
N SER A 549 11.80 30.33 57.08
CA SER A 549 11.39 29.80 58.43
C SER A 549 9.91 29.98 58.80
N SER A 550 9.20 29.00 59.38
CA SER A 550 9.54 27.91 60.30
C SER A 550 8.71 26.65 60.04
#